data_AF-A0A9X1MFW0-F1
#
_entry.id   AF-A0A9X1MFW0-F1
#
_cell.length_a   1.000
_cell.length_b   1.000
_cell.length_c   1.000
_cell.angle_alpha   90.00
_cell.angle_beta   90.00
_cell.angle_gamma   90.00
#
_symmetry.space_group_name_H-M   'P 1'
#
loop_
_entity.id
_entity.type
_entity.pdbx_description
1 polymer ?
#
loop_
_entity_poly.entity_id
_entity_poly.type
_entity_poly.pdbx_seq_one_letter_code
_entity_poly.pdbx_strand_id
1 'polypeptide(L)'
;MTVPQAAHQAPAVYVPLFDRLDSTYLHPTPFRTAEKCIEFWSTVEIPDAIVDQAVIAYPKSFEQEVDRRINEEMEAFHQRWFAANPQPAKDKHIPEWEAKFSAEREQHRLSVVGPIEDAVRSKRPDGLGEYDVTQLIRAAQMWYHSPNFERFPEEDEKVRSHPIELYDGFLTVEEIENLYKLESIHDSIARIYPDDSTDRIVSALENIGEDTLAVQQEIIRGTDQLRS
;
A
#
# COMPACT_ATOMS: atom_id res chain seq x y z
N MET A 1 -44.45 -2.75 44.65
CA MET A 1 -43.41 -2.01 43.91
C MET A 1 -42.39 -3.03 43.43
N THR A 2 -42.42 -3.36 42.15
CA THR A 2 -41.60 -4.40 41.53
C THR A 2 -40.43 -3.73 40.83
N VAL A 3 -39.20 -4.05 41.25
CA VAL A 3 -37.97 -3.54 40.63
C VAL A 3 -37.77 -4.30 39.32
N PRO A 4 -37.56 -3.62 38.17
CA PRO A 4 -37.32 -4.31 36.91
C PRO A 4 -35.92 -4.95 36.92
N GLN A 5 -35.89 -6.24 36.56
CA GLN A 5 -34.67 -7.02 36.37
C GLN A 5 -33.86 -6.43 35.20
N ALA A 6 -32.63 -6.02 35.48
CA ALA A 6 -31.68 -5.61 34.45
C ALA A 6 -31.44 -6.77 33.48
N ALA A 7 -31.71 -6.54 32.20
CA ALA A 7 -31.38 -7.48 31.14
C ALA A 7 -29.88 -7.76 31.19
N HIS A 8 -29.49 -9.02 31.39
CA HIS A 8 -28.13 -9.48 31.17
C HIS A 8 -27.79 -9.27 29.69
N GLN A 9 -27.06 -8.19 29.39
CA GLN A 9 -26.32 -8.08 28.15
C GLN A 9 -25.25 -9.17 28.17
N ALA A 10 -25.31 -10.08 27.21
CA ALA A 10 -24.24 -11.06 27.00
C ALA A 10 -22.91 -10.30 26.81
N PRO A 11 -21.78 -10.83 27.34
CA PRO A 11 -20.48 -10.21 27.12
C PRO A 11 -20.26 -10.08 25.61
N ALA A 12 -19.87 -8.87 25.17
CA ALA A 12 -19.49 -8.64 23.79
C ALA A 12 -18.38 -9.64 23.44
N VAL A 13 -18.69 -10.58 22.54
CA VAL A 13 -17.69 -11.50 22.01
C VAL A 13 -16.80 -10.66 21.11
N TYR A 14 -15.63 -10.29 21.63
CA TYR A 14 -14.59 -9.63 20.84
C TYR A 14 -14.05 -10.67 19.86
N VAL A 15 -14.47 -10.59 18.60
CA VAL A 15 -13.84 -11.35 17.52
C VAL A 15 -12.50 -10.67 17.23
N PRO A 16 -11.35 -11.33 17.41
CA PRO A 16 -10.05 -10.74 17.09
C PRO A 16 -9.98 -10.54 15.57
N LEU A 17 -10.12 -9.30 15.11
CA LEU A 17 -10.17 -8.92 13.68
C LEU A 17 -8.80 -8.90 13.01
N PHE A 18 -7.74 -9.14 13.76
CA PHE A 18 -6.36 -9.18 13.29
C PHE A 18 -5.74 -10.49 13.75
N ASP A 19 -5.33 -11.34 12.81
CA ASP A 19 -4.55 -12.51 13.14
C ASP A 19 -3.08 -12.10 13.25
N ARG A 20 -2.55 -12.14 14.47
CA ARG A 20 -1.15 -11.79 14.77
C ARG A 20 -0.14 -12.79 14.20
N LEU A 21 -0.58 -14.00 13.81
CA LEU A 21 0.30 -15.05 13.31
C LEU A 21 0.57 -14.92 11.81
N ASP A 22 -0.42 -14.48 11.04
CA ASP A 22 -0.27 -14.26 9.59
C ASP A 22 -0.38 -12.78 9.18
N SER A 23 -0.60 -11.89 10.15
CA SER A 23 -0.71 -10.45 9.97
C SER A 23 -1.81 -10.00 9.02
N THR A 24 -2.90 -10.77 8.94
CA THR A 24 -4.06 -10.43 8.12
C THR A 24 -5.22 -9.89 8.95
N TYR A 25 -5.98 -8.97 8.36
CA TYR A 25 -7.31 -8.68 8.87
C TYR A 25 -8.22 -9.87 8.56
N LEU A 26 -8.98 -10.36 9.55
CA LEU A 26 -10.10 -11.27 9.27
C LEU A 26 -11.11 -10.49 8.44
N HIS A 27 -11.01 -10.60 7.11
CA HIS A 27 -11.83 -9.86 6.15
C HIS A 27 -13.31 -9.97 6.54
N PRO A 28 -13.98 -8.87 6.94
CA PRO A 28 -15.41 -8.94 7.13
C PRO A 28 -16.05 -9.35 5.80
N THR A 29 -17.00 -10.28 5.83
CA THR A 29 -17.84 -10.57 4.66
C THR A 29 -18.36 -9.26 4.06
N PRO A 30 -18.44 -9.14 2.71
CA PRO A 30 -18.84 -7.90 2.05
C PRO A 30 -20.10 -7.28 2.68
N PHE A 31 -20.02 -6.00 3.04
CA PHE A 31 -21.14 -5.33 3.69
C PHE A 31 -22.31 -5.18 2.71
N ARG A 32 -23.52 -5.44 3.21
CA ARG A 32 -24.75 -5.26 2.42
C ARG A 32 -25.27 -3.81 2.42
N THR A 33 -24.80 -2.98 3.36
CA THR A 33 -25.22 -1.59 3.52
C THR A 33 -24.01 -0.71 3.80
N ALA A 34 -24.09 0.55 3.37
CA ALA A 34 -23.08 1.58 3.55
C ALA A 34 -22.84 1.85 5.03
N GLU A 35 -23.92 1.98 5.81
CA GLU A 35 -23.89 2.28 7.25
C GLU A 35 -23.01 1.29 8.01
N LYS A 36 -23.11 -0.01 7.69
CA LYS A 36 -22.29 -1.03 8.34
C LYS A 36 -20.83 -0.98 7.94
N CYS A 37 -20.56 -0.70 6.67
CA CYS A 37 -19.19 -0.52 6.18
C CYS A 37 -18.52 0.67 6.87
N ILE A 38 -19.21 1.81 6.87
CA ILE A 38 -18.75 3.06 7.48
C ILE A 38 -18.57 2.88 8.99
N GLU A 39 -19.59 2.38 9.70
CA GLU A 39 -19.51 2.17 11.15
C GLU A 39 -18.34 1.27 11.54
N PHE A 40 -18.16 0.17 10.81
CA PHE A 40 -17.09 -0.78 11.08
C PHE A 40 -15.70 -0.14 10.89
N TRP A 41 -15.43 0.43 9.71
CA TRP A 41 -14.10 0.97 9.39
C TRP A 41 -13.79 2.28 10.12
N SER A 42 -14.81 3.04 10.54
CA SER A 42 -14.62 4.23 11.39
C SER A 42 -14.28 3.88 12.84
N THR A 43 -14.57 2.67 13.30
CA THR A 43 -14.39 2.27 14.71
C THR A 43 -13.29 1.25 14.93
N VAL A 44 -12.91 0.51 13.89
CA VAL A 44 -11.85 -0.49 13.99
C VAL A 44 -10.52 0.16 14.39
N GLU A 45 -9.83 -0.49 15.32
CA GLU A 45 -8.48 -0.14 15.72
C GLU A 45 -7.51 -0.59 14.62
N ILE A 46 -6.73 0.36 14.11
CA ILE A 46 -5.66 0.09 13.14
C ILE A 46 -4.36 -0.08 13.94
N PRO A 47 -3.69 -1.24 13.88
CA PRO A 47 -2.42 -1.45 14.57
C PRO A 47 -1.36 -0.42 14.15
N ASP A 48 -0.64 0.14 15.12
CA ASP A 48 0.44 1.12 14.89
C ASP A 48 1.47 0.62 13.86
N ALA A 49 1.81 -0.67 13.88
CA ALA A 49 2.74 -1.27 12.92
C ALA A 49 2.31 -1.11 11.45
N ILE A 50 0.99 -1.12 11.17
CA ILE A 50 0.46 -0.88 9.82
C ILE A 50 0.54 0.61 9.48
N VAL A 51 0.24 1.47 10.46
CA VAL A 51 0.35 2.92 10.31
C VAL A 51 1.80 3.30 10.00
N ASP A 52 2.77 2.82 10.78
CA ASP A 52 4.19 3.05 10.58
C ASP A 52 4.67 2.58 9.19
N GLN A 53 4.24 1.38 8.78
CA GLN A 53 4.58 0.83 7.47
C GLN A 53 4.03 1.70 6.33
N ALA A 54 2.79 2.18 6.46
CA ALA A 54 2.17 3.06 5.47
C ALA A 54 2.80 4.46 5.45
N VAL A 55 3.19 5.02 6.60
CA VAL A 55 3.96 6.27 6.70
C VAL A 55 5.28 6.14 5.92
N ILE A 56 6.01 5.03 6.11
CA ILE A 56 7.29 4.79 5.42
C ILE A 56 7.09 4.52 3.92
N ALA A 57 6.01 3.83 3.55
CA ALA A 57 5.73 3.51 2.15
C ALA A 57 5.30 4.73 1.32
N TYR A 58 4.70 5.74 1.94
CA TYR A 58 4.11 6.88 1.24
C TYR A 58 5.09 7.68 0.38
N PRO A 59 6.27 8.11 0.85
CA PRO A 59 7.25 8.80 0.00
C PRO A 59 7.70 7.95 -1.21
N LYS A 60 7.82 6.63 -1.01
CA LYS A 60 8.21 5.72 -2.08
C LYS A 60 7.11 5.57 -3.14
N SER A 61 5.84 5.47 -2.74
CA SER A 61 4.74 5.44 -3.71
C SER A 61 4.63 6.77 -4.46
N PHE A 62 4.98 7.87 -3.80
CA PHE A 62 5.04 9.19 -4.42
C PHE A 62 6.09 9.27 -5.53
N GLU A 63 7.32 8.83 -5.25
CA GLU A 63 8.40 8.76 -6.25
C GLU A 63 8.05 7.84 -7.42
N GLN A 64 7.47 6.67 -7.13
CA GLN A 64 7.02 5.73 -8.16
C GLN A 64 5.96 6.33 -9.09
N GLU A 65 5.07 7.16 -8.57
CA GLU A 65 4.08 7.85 -9.40
C GLU A 65 4.73 8.88 -10.35
N VAL A 66 5.70 9.64 -9.85
CA VAL A 66 6.48 10.58 -10.66
C VAL A 66 7.21 9.83 -11.78
N ASP A 67 7.94 8.78 -11.43
CA ASP A 67 8.70 7.96 -12.38
C ASP A 67 7.79 7.35 -13.45
N ARG A 68 6.63 6.82 -13.06
CA ARG A 68 5.64 6.27 -14.00
C ARG A 68 5.18 7.34 -14.99
N ARG A 69 4.80 8.53 -14.52
CA ARG A 69 4.33 9.61 -15.40
C ARG A 69 5.42 10.12 -16.33
N ILE A 70 6.67 10.22 -15.85
CA ILE A 70 7.82 10.56 -16.71
C ILE A 70 7.98 9.49 -17.79
N ASN A 71 7.95 8.21 -17.42
CA ASN A 71 8.09 7.12 -18.38
C ASN A 71 6.96 7.11 -19.43
N GLU A 72 5.71 7.37 -19.03
CA GLU A 72 4.57 7.51 -19.94
C GLU A 72 4.76 8.64 -20.95
N GLU A 73 5.19 9.83 -20.51
CA GLU A 73 5.45 10.97 -21.41
C GLU A 73 6.64 10.69 -22.34
N MET A 74 7.70 10.06 -21.82
CA MET A 74 8.88 9.69 -22.61
C MET A 74 8.57 8.63 -23.67
N GLU A 75 7.68 7.69 -23.37
CA GLU A 75 7.19 6.69 -24.33
C GLU A 75 6.30 7.36 -25.39
N ALA A 76 5.42 8.29 -25.00
CA ALA A 76 4.63 9.07 -25.94
C ALA A 76 5.50 9.95 -26.85
N PHE A 77 6.60 10.51 -26.32
CA PHE A 77 7.60 11.22 -27.13
C PHE A 77 8.27 10.27 -28.14
N HIS A 78 8.72 9.10 -27.69
CA HIS A 78 9.35 8.08 -28.55
C HIS A 78 8.45 7.78 -29.75
N GLN A 79 7.19 7.43 -29.50
CA GLN A 79 6.23 7.09 -30.56
C GLN A 79 5.98 8.24 -31.53
N ARG A 80 5.76 9.46 -31.03
CA ARG A 80 5.59 10.67 -31.87
C ARG A 80 6.83 10.97 -32.70
N TRP A 81 8.02 10.84 -32.12
CA TRP A 81 9.28 11.15 -32.78
C TRP A 81 9.60 10.16 -33.90
N PHE A 82 9.43 8.86 -33.66
CA PHE A 82 9.68 7.82 -34.67
C PHE A 82 8.68 7.89 -35.83
N ALA A 83 7.44 8.27 -35.57
CA ALA A 83 6.46 8.53 -36.62
C ALA A 83 6.85 9.74 -37.50
N ALA A 84 7.39 10.80 -36.89
CA ALA A 84 7.83 12.01 -37.60
C ALA A 84 9.22 11.89 -38.26
N ASN A 85 10.09 11.04 -37.72
CA ASN A 85 11.47 10.83 -38.16
C ASN A 85 11.70 9.33 -38.44
N PRO A 86 11.13 8.76 -39.51
CA PRO A 86 11.30 7.35 -39.81
C PRO A 86 12.78 7.00 -40.00
N GLN A 87 13.16 5.79 -39.57
CA GLN A 87 14.54 5.33 -39.62
C GLN A 87 15.08 5.36 -41.07
N PRO A 88 16.31 5.84 -41.31
CA PRO A 88 16.89 5.88 -42.64
C PRO A 88 17.06 4.47 -43.22
N ALA A 89 16.74 4.29 -44.50
CA ALA A 89 16.92 3.01 -45.19
C ALA A 89 18.39 2.61 -45.46
N LYS A 90 19.35 3.51 -45.18
CA LYS A 90 20.78 3.27 -45.41
C LYS A 90 21.52 3.32 -44.08
N ASP A 91 22.21 2.23 -43.74
CA ASP A 91 22.89 2.05 -42.46
C ASP A 91 23.87 3.16 -42.10
N LYS A 92 24.53 3.76 -43.11
CA LYS A 92 25.48 4.86 -42.90
C LYS A 92 24.88 6.12 -42.23
N HIS A 93 23.56 6.30 -42.30
CA HIS A 93 22.85 7.44 -41.70
C HIS A 93 22.20 7.10 -40.35
N ILE A 94 22.20 5.82 -39.94
CA ILE A 94 21.65 5.39 -38.65
C ILE A 94 22.35 6.10 -37.47
N PRO A 95 23.70 6.21 -37.43
CA PRO A 95 24.36 6.87 -36.30
C PRO A 95 23.97 8.35 -36.12
N GLU A 96 23.82 9.09 -37.22
CA GLU A 96 23.38 10.49 -37.18
C GLU A 96 21.93 10.62 -36.69
N TRP A 97 21.07 9.69 -37.10
CA TRP A 97 19.68 9.63 -36.69
C TRP A 97 19.53 9.24 -35.21
N GLU A 98 20.31 8.27 -34.72
CA GLU A 98 20.34 7.88 -33.29
C GLU A 98 20.88 9.01 -32.41
N ALA A 99 21.90 9.73 -32.88
CA ALA A 99 22.43 10.90 -32.18
C ALA A 99 21.38 12.01 -32.08
N LYS A 100 20.62 12.26 -33.16
CA LYS A 100 19.51 13.22 -33.17
C LYS A 100 18.41 12.80 -32.19
N PHE A 101 17.98 11.54 -32.23
CA PHE A 101 17.01 11.00 -31.29
C PHE A 101 17.47 11.17 -29.84
N SER A 102 18.72 10.79 -29.54
CA SER A 102 19.26 10.86 -28.18
C SER A 102 19.32 12.29 -27.65
N ALA A 103 19.74 13.25 -28.46
CA ALA A 103 19.79 14.66 -28.09
C ALA A 103 18.39 15.25 -27.83
N GLU A 104 17.44 15.00 -28.74
CA GLU A 104 16.07 15.50 -28.59
C GLU A 104 15.32 14.80 -27.46
N ARG A 105 15.57 13.50 -27.24
CA ARG A 105 15.02 12.74 -26.11
C ARG A 105 15.50 13.31 -24.78
N GLU A 106 16.79 13.60 -24.63
CA GLU A 106 17.30 14.17 -23.38
C GLU A 106 16.80 15.59 -23.16
N GLN A 107 16.73 16.41 -24.22
CA GLN A 107 16.14 17.75 -24.13
C GLN A 107 14.66 17.67 -23.71
N HIS A 108 13.90 16.73 -24.27
CA HIS A 108 12.51 16.52 -23.89
C HIS A 108 12.39 16.06 -22.43
N ARG A 109 13.20 15.09 -22.00
CA ARG A 109 13.25 14.62 -20.61
C ARG A 109 13.46 15.79 -19.65
N LEU A 110 14.48 16.61 -19.88
CA LEU A 110 14.77 17.78 -19.04
C LEU A 110 13.62 18.80 -19.02
N SER A 111 12.83 18.88 -20.10
CA SER A 111 11.68 19.78 -20.18
C SER A 111 10.44 19.29 -19.42
N VAL A 112 10.30 17.98 -19.17
CA VAL A 112 9.09 17.39 -18.57
C VAL A 112 9.26 16.95 -17.12
N VAL A 113 10.49 16.61 -16.68
CA VAL A 113 10.75 16.12 -15.31
C VAL A 113 10.22 17.10 -14.24
N GLY A 114 10.69 18.36 -14.26
CA GLY A 114 10.28 19.36 -13.28
C GLY A 114 8.76 19.61 -13.25
N PRO A 115 8.12 19.92 -14.40
CA PRO A 115 6.66 20.09 -14.44
C PRO A 115 5.86 18.88 -13.96
N ILE A 116 6.33 17.65 -14.21
CA ILE A 116 5.66 16.44 -13.71
C ILE A 116 5.83 16.30 -12.20
N GLU A 117 7.04 16.50 -11.67
CA GLU A 117 7.31 16.51 -10.23
C GLU A 117 6.42 17.53 -9.50
N ASP A 118 6.39 18.77 -9.99
CA ASP A 118 5.57 19.85 -9.43
C ASP A 118 4.08 19.50 -9.47
N ALA A 119 3.59 18.91 -10.57
CA ALA A 119 2.18 18.55 -10.72
C ALA A 119 1.73 17.37 -9.83
N VAL A 120 2.66 16.52 -9.38
CA VAL A 120 2.36 15.49 -8.37
C VAL A 120 2.43 16.11 -6.98
N ARG A 121 3.46 16.93 -6.69
CA ARG A 121 3.68 17.57 -5.37
C ARG A 121 2.63 18.62 -5.03
N SER A 122 2.04 19.27 -6.03
CA SER A 122 0.98 20.26 -5.80
C SER A 122 -0.34 19.65 -5.34
N LYS A 123 -0.52 18.33 -5.42
CA LYS A 123 -1.82 17.66 -5.18
C LYS A 123 -1.95 17.03 -3.80
N ARG A 124 -0.84 16.70 -3.14
CA ARG A 124 -0.81 16.01 -1.85
C ARG A 124 0.49 16.35 -1.11
N PRO A 125 0.52 16.30 0.23
CA PRO A 125 1.70 16.68 1.00
C PRO A 125 2.90 15.74 0.72
N ASP A 126 4.12 16.22 0.94
CA ASP A 126 5.34 15.42 0.72
C ASP A 126 5.51 14.28 1.75
N GLY A 127 4.81 14.36 2.88
CA GLY A 127 4.80 13.37 3.93
C GLY A 127 3.46 13.36 4.66
N LEU A 128 3.18 12.27 5.35
CA LEU A 128 1.95 12.10 6.13
C LEU A 128 2.29 11.77 7.58
N GLY A 129 1.54 12.38 8.50
CA GLY A 129 1.58 11.99 9.90
C GLY A 129 0.75 10.73 10.17
N GLU A 130 1.01 10.08 11.29
CA GLU A 130 0.30 8.86 11.73
C GLU A 130 -1.23 9.01 11.76
N TYR A 131 -1.72 10.19 12.18
CA TYR A 131 -3.15 10.49 12.18
C TYR A 131 -3.76 10.41 10.79
N ASP A 132 -3.21 11.16 9.82
CA ASP A 132 -3.72 11.17 8.44
C ASP A 132 -3.58 9.80 7.79
N VAL A 133 -2.45 9.10 8.01
CA VAL A 133 -2.27 7.74 7.50
C VAL A 133 -3.33 6.78 8.03
N THR A 134 -3.68 6.87 9.32
CA THR A 134 -4.76 6.07 9.90
C THR A 134 -6.10 6.33 9.19
N GLN A 135 -6.39 7.58 8.87
CA GLN A 135 -7.62 7.98 8.18
C GLN A 135 -7.62 7.52 6.72
N LEU A 136 -6.48 7.61 6.03
CA LEU A 136 -6.32 7.07 4.67
C LEU A 136 -6.50 5.56 4.63
N ILE A 137 -5.97 4.83 5.62
CA ILE A 137 -6.18 3.38 5.75
C ILE A 137 -7.66 3.05 5.85
N ARG A 138 -8.40 3.79 6.71
CA ARG A 138 -9.85 3.61 6.85
C ARG A 138 -10.59 3.89 5.56
N ALA A 139 -10.24 4.97 4.86
CA ALA A 139 -10.83 5.31 3.56
C ALA A 139 -10.59 4.20 2.52
N ALA A 140 -9.36 3.69 2.40
CA ALA A 140 -9.04 2.56 1.51
C ALA A 140 -9.88 1.32 1.84
N GLN A 141 -10.00 0.97 3.12
CA GLN A 141 -10.77 -0.19 3.53
C GLN A 141 -12.28 0.01 3.29
N MET A 142 -12.81 1.21 3.51
CA MET A 142 -14.19 1.56 3.15
C MET A 142 -14.43 1.42 1.65
N TRP A 143 -13.51 1.93 0.82
CA TRP A 143 -13.57 1.81 -0.63
C TRP A 143 -13.57 0.35 -1.10
N TYR A 144 -12.63 -0.46 -0.60
CA TYR A 144 -12.47 -1.86 -1.02
C TYR A 144 -13.62 -2.75 -0.54
N HIS A 145 -14.17 -2.46 0.63
CA HIS A 145 -15.28 -3.22 1.22
C HIS A 145 -16.65 -2.57 0.99
N SER A 146 -16.75 -1.63 0.05
CA SER A 146 -18.03 -1.00 -0.29
C SER A 146 -19.05 -2.04 -0.77
N PRO A 147 -20.35 -1.80 -0.55
CA PRO A 147 -21.40 -2.64 -1.12
C PRO A 147 -21.23 -2.75 -2.64
N ASN A 148 -21.44 -3.95 -3.19
CA ASN A 148 -21.25 -4.20 -4.61
C ASN A 148 -22.10 -3.24 -5.47
N PHE A 149 -21.43 -2.39 -6.26
CA PHE A 149 -22.07 -1.35 -7.08
C PHE A 149 -23.18 -1.90 -8.01
N GLU A 150 -22.95 -3.04 -8.66
CA GLU A 150 -23.94 -3.63 -9.59
C GLU A 150 -25.24 -4.05 -8.88
N ARG A 151 -25.16 -4.38 -7.59
CA ARG A 151 -26.31 -4.84 -6.80
C ARG A 151 -26.92 -3.73 -5.93
N PHE A 152 -26.10 -2.82 -5.42
CA PHE A 152 -26.49 -1.79 -4.45
C PHE A 152 -25.81 -0.45 -4.77
N PRO A 153 -26.10 0.19 -5.92
CA PRO A 153 -25.40 1.40 -6.37
C PRO A 153 -25.56 2.58 -5.39
N GLU A 154 -26.75 2.75 -4.82
CA GLU A 154 -27.01 3.83 -3.83
C GLU A 154 -26.23 3.62 -2.53
N GLU A 155 -25.94 2.37 -2.15
CA GLU A 155 -25.17 2.07 -0.95
C GLU A 155 -23.66 2.24 -1.20
N ASP A 156 -23.18 1.88 -2.38
CA ASP A 156 -21.81 2.17 -2.81
C ASP A 156 -21.54 3.68 -2.83
N GLU A 157 -22.46 4.47 -3.42
CA GLU A 157 -22.34 5.93 -3.49
C GLU A 157 -22.29 6.59 -2.10
N LYS A 158 -23.06 6.08 -1.14
CA LYS A 158 -23.00 6.56 0.27
C LYS A 158 -21.64 6.32 0.91
N VAL A 159 -20.97 5.20 0.61
CA VAL A 159 -19.62 4.93 1.11
C VAL A 159 -18.61 5.87 0.44
N ARG A 160 -18.68 6.00 -0.89
CA ARG A 160 -17.77 6.87 -1.67
C ARG A 160 -17.83 8.33 -1.27
N SER A 161 -19.03 8.83 -0.99
CA SER A 161 -19.28 10.21 -0.58
C SER A 161 -19.11 10.45 0.93
N HIS A 162 -18.76 9.41 1.70
CA HIS A 162 -18.56 9.57 3.14
C HIS A 162 -17.36 10.47 3.43
N PRO A 163 -17.51 11.53 4.24
CA PRO A 163 -16.41 12.40 4.60
C PRO A 163 -15.48 11.75 5.62
N ILE A 164 -14.19 11.84 5.37
CA ILE A 164 -13.10 11.44 6.26
C ILE A 164 -12.37 12.70 6.72
N GLU A 165 -12.15 12.79 8.02
CA GLU A 165 -11.39 13.88 8.63
C GLU A 165 -9.89 13.62 8.44
N LEU A 166 -9.19 14.61 7.88
CA LEU A 166 -7.74 14.71 7.85
C LEU A 166 -7.33 15.95 8.65
N TYR A 167 -6.05 16.09 8.93
CA TYR A 167 -5.51 17.22 9.70
C TYR A 167 -5.86 18.58 9.07
N ASP A 168 -5.80 18.68 7.74
CA ASP A 168 -6.04 19.93 7.00
C ASP A 168 -7.50 20.14 6.56
N GLY A 169 -8.41 19.22 6.89
CA GLY A 169 -9.83 19.35 6.55
C GLY A 169 -10.52 18.01 6.27
N PHE A 170 -11.60 18.04 5.49
CA PHE A 170 -12.37 16.84 5.15
C PHE A 170 -12.22 16.53 3.67
N LEU A 171 -12.02 15.25 3.37
CA LEU A 171 -12.10 14.70 2.01
C LEU A 171 -13.03 13.50 2.02
N THR A 172 -13.76 13.29 0.94
CA THR A 172 -14.56 12.09 0.76
C THR A 172 -13.67 10.87 0.53
N VAL A 173 -14.18 9.66 0.79
CA VAL A 173 -13.49 8.40 0.47
C VAL A 173 -13.05 8.37 -1.00
N GLU A 174 -13.90 8.81 -1.92
CA GLU A 174 -13.57 8.88 -3.35
C GLU A 174 -12.48 9.92 -3.67
N GLU A 175 -12.52 11.11 -3.06
CA GLU A 175 -11.45 12.11 -3.23
C GLU A 175 -10.12 11.58 -2.71
N ILE A 176 -10.13 10.91 -1.55
CA ILE A 176 -8.96 10.29 -0.97
C ILE A 176 -8.39 9.22 -1.89
N GLU A 177 -9.21 8.27 -2.35
CA GLU A 177 -8.76 7.21 -3.26
C GLU A 177 -8.15 7.82 -4.54
N ASN A 178 -8.79 8.84 -5.09
CA ASN A 178 -8.35 9.47 -6.33
C ASN A 178 -7.07 10.31 -6.19
N LEU A 179 -6.91 11.04 -5.08
CA LEU A 179 -5.77 11.92 -4.80
C LEU A 179 -4.55 11.14 -4.32
N TYR A 180 -4.75 10.21 -3.39
CA TYR A 180 -3.67 9.45 -2.76
C TYR A 180 -3.34 8.16 -3.49
N LYS A 181 -4.20 7.72 -4.44
CA LYS A 181 -4.00 6.49 -5.23
C LYS A 181 -3.68 5.32 -4.30
N LEU A 182 -4.56 5.10 -3.30
CA LEU A 182 -4.28 4.21 -2.19
C LEU A 182 -4.08 2.76 -2.63
N GLU A 183 -4.56 2.36 -3.81
CA GLU A 183 -4.17 1.10 -4.48
C GLU A 183 -2.64 0.87 -4.47
N SER A 184 -1.83 1.91 -4.67
CA SER A 184 -0.36 1.82 -4.68
C SER A 184 0.27 1.50 -3.31
N ILE A 185 -0.44 1.78 -2.23
CA ILE A 185 -0.03 1.48 -0.85
C ILE A 185 -0.93 0.41 -0.21
N HIS A 186 -1.95 -0.07 -0.92
CA HIS A 186 -2.92 -1.03 -0.39
C HIS A 186 -2.25 -2.33 0.05
N ASP A 187 -1.26 -2.81 -0.70
CA ASP A 187 -0.45 -3.97 -0.29
C ASP A 187 0.31 -3.73 1.02
N SER A 188 0.66 -2.49 1.32
CA SER A 188 1.28 -2.10 2.60
C SER A 188 0.26 -1.93 3.72
N ILE A 189 -1.01 -1.70 3.39
CA ILE A 189 -2.11 -1.56 4.35
C ILE A 189 -2.72 -2.93 4.71
N ALA A 190 -2.84 -3.81 3.71
CA ALA A 190 -3.52 -5.09 3.81
C ALA A 190 -2.68 -6.19 4.45
N ARG A 191 -1.36 -5.97 4.60
CA ARG A 191 -0.41 -6.93 5.16
C ARG A 191 0.60 -6.20 6.04
N ILE A 192 0.80 -6.70 7.27
CA ILE A 192 2.06 -6.41 7.95
C ILE A 192 3.10 -7.28 7.28
N TYR A 193 4.06 -6.67 6.59
CA TYR A 193 5.26 -7.41 6.26
C TYR A 193 6.01 -7.58 7.58
N PRO A 194 6.33 -8.83 7.99
CA PRO A 194 7.29 -8.99 9.07
C PRO A 194 8.51 -8.14 8.71
N ASP A 195 9.00 -7.39 9.68
CA ASP A 195 10.16 -6.50 9.53
C ASP A 195 11.34 -7.32 8.98
N ASP A 196 11.45 -7.34 7.65
CA ASP A 196 12.49 -7.99 6.84
C ASP A 196 13.78 -7.15 6.88
N SER A 197 14.01 -6.41 7.98
CA SER A 197 15.34 -5.89 8.26
C SER A 197 16.30 -7.07 8.18
N THR A 198 17.26 -6.96 7.26
CA THR A 198 18.32 -7.95 7.05
C THR A 198 18.93 -8.39 8.39
N ASP A 199 18.97 -7.48 9.38
CA ASP A 199 19.43 -7.71 10.74
C ASP A 199 18.61 -8.73 11.53
N ARG A 200 17.28 -8.80 11.37
CA ARG A 200 16.44 -9.84 12.00
C ARG A 200 16.53 -11.17 11.28
N ILE A 201 16.64 -11.19 9.95
CA ILE A 201 16.87 -12.41 9.18
C ILE A 201 18.26 -13.00 9.53
N VAL A 202 19.28 -12.14 9.63
CA VAL A 202 20.62 -12.54 10.08
C VAL A 202 20.58 -13.03 11.53
N SER A 203 19.91 -12.33 12.45
CA SER A 203 19.76 -12.80 13.83
C SER A 203 19.00 -14.12 13.94
N ALA A 204 17.97 -14.34 13.11
CA ALA A 204 17.23 -15.60 13.05
C ALA A 204 18.09 -16.73 12.47
N LEU A 205 18.90 -16.46 11.45
CA LEU A 205 19.85 -17.42 10.88
C LEU A 205 21.00 -17.75 11.85
N GLU A 206 21.47 -16.78 12.62
CA GLU A 206 22.46 -16.98 13.69
C GLU A 206 21.89 -17.86 14.80
N ASN A 207 20.66 -17.60 15.25
CA ASN A 207 19.99 -18.44 16.26
C ASN A 207 19.71 -19.87 15.76
N ILE A 208 19.30 -20.03 14.49
CA ILE A 208 19.15 -21.36 13.87
C ILE A 208 20.52 -22.08 13.77
N GLY A 209 21.58 -21.34 13.50
CA GLY A 209 22.95 -21.84 13.50
C GLY A 209 23.36 -22.39 14.87
N GLU A 210 23.06 -21.67 15.95
CA GLU A 210 23.34 -22.09 17.33
C GLU A 210 22.51 -23.30 17.75
N ASP A 211 21.22 -23.32 17.42
CA ASP A 211 20.32 -24.45 17.72
C ASP A 211 20.72 -25.72 16.97
N THR A 212 21.13 -25.59 15.70
CA THR A 212 21.61 -26.72 14.90
C THR A 212 22.90 -27.30 15.48
N LEU A 213 23.78 -26.45 16.01
CA LEU A 213 25.02 -26.86 16.65
C LEU A 213 24.77 -27.57 17.99
N ALA A 214 23.80 -27.08 18.77
CA ALA A 214 23.38 -27.71 20.01
C ALA A 214 22.79 -29.11 19.77
N VAL A 215 21.91 -29.26 18.76
CA VAL A 215 21.34 -30.55 18.37
C VAL A 215 22.41 -31.51 17.85
N GLN A 216 23.37 -31.03 17.06
CA GLN A 216 24.49 -31.88 16.61
C GLN A 216 25.37 -32.35 17.77
N GLN A 217 25.66 -31.50 18.75
CA GLN A 217 26.42 -31.89 19.95
C GLN A 217 25.64 -32.88 20.82
N GLU A 218 24.32 -32.75 20.89
CA GLU A 218 23.44 -33.69 21.60
C GLU A 218 23.39 -35.06 20.91
N ILE A 219 23.33 -35.08 19.57
CA ILE A 219 23.39 -36.32 18.78
C ILE A 219 24.76 -37.02 18.97
N ILE A 220 25.86 -36.28 18.95
CA ILE A 220 27.21 -36.82 19.18
C ILE A 220 27.32 -37.41 20.59
N ARG A 221 26.86 -36.68 21.62
CA ARG A 221 26.84 -37.18 23.00
C ARG A 221 25.95 -38.41 23.18
N GLY A 222 24.79 -38.44 22.52
CA GLY A 222 23.89 -39.59 22.54
C GLY A 222 24.46 -40.81 21.81
N THR A 223 25.23 -40.62 20.74
CA THR A 223 25.88 -41.73 20.02
C THR A 223 27.10 -42.29 20.75
N ASP A 224 27.81 -41.48 21.53
CA ASP A 224 28.90 -41.95 22.39
C ASP A 224 28.37 -42.79 23.58
N GLN A 225 27.23 -42.40 24.17
CA GLN A 225 26.58 -43.18 25.24
C GLN A 225 26.02 -44.53 24.79
N LEU A 226 25.69 -44.68 23.51
CA LEU A 226 25.21 -45.94 22.92
C LEU A 226 26.35 -46.89 22.53
N ARG A 227 27.60 -46.41 22.54
CA ARG A 227 28.80 -47.19 22.15
C ARG A 227 29.68 -47.59 23.34
N SER A 228 29.38 -47.10 24.54
CA SER A 228 29.99 -47.48 25.82
C SER A 228 29.10 -48.44 26.60
#